data_AF-A0ABD3BS56-F1
#
_entry.id   AF-A0ABD3BS56-F1
#
_cell.length_a   1.000
_cell.length_b   1.000
_cell.length_c   1.000
_cell.angle_alpha   90.00
_cell.angle_beta   90.00
_cell.angle_gamma   90.00
#
_symmetry.space_group_name_H-M   'P 1'
#
loop_
_entity.id
_entity.type
_entity.pdbx_description
1 polymer ?
#
loop_
_entity_poly.entity_id
_entity_poly.type
_entity_poly.pdbx_seq_one_letter_code
_entity_poly.pdbx_strand_id
1 'polypeptide(L)'
;MCPLLNISYCPATEVDLSNGKKIAVIVYNSLGWKRTDVIRIPVITNNVIVKDYTGKMISSQLIPIVNDSAANEKYWLAFTAVVPPLGFSTYVITSANLLHVTYPASAPIKPITYTFGGTRNDSIQIGSGNLKLIYSGNDGKLTQYINSKSSVNVPVEQAYSYYAGHDGNNGSIQASGAYIFRPNATFKIQPEGKIPLTVFKGPLFDEIHQNISSWIYQWRI
;
A
#
# COMPACT_ATOMS: atom_id res chain seq x y z
N MET A 1 -12.69 -8.15 14.83
CA MET A 1 -11.72 -7.03 14.73
C MET A 1 -10.39 -7.58 14.23
N CYS A 2 -9.63 -6.86 13.41
CA CYS A 2 -8.36 -7.35 12.84
C CYS A 2 -7.20 -6.42 13.19
N PRO A 3 -6.50 -6.67 14.31
CA PRO A 3 -5.40 -5.81 14.75
C PRO A 3 -4.09 -6.02 13.98
N LEU A 4 -3.97 -7.10 13.22
CA LEU A 4 -2.73 -7.54 12.54
C LEU A 4 -2.75 -7.27 11.03
N LEU A 5 -3.46 -6.22 10.59
CA LEU A 5 -3.48 -5.81 9.18
C LEU A 5 -2.09 -5.37 8.68
N ASN A 6 -1.21 -4.89 9.56
CA ASN A 6 0.16 -4.54 9.20
C ASN A 6 0.98 -5.71 8.61
N ILE A 7 0.66 -6.95 8.99
CA ILE A 7 1.29 -8.17 8.48
C ILE A 7 0.36 -8.96 7.54
N SER A 8 -0.64 -8.30 6.96
CA SER A 8 -1.62 -8.92 6.06
C SER A 8 -2.40 -10.09 6.67
N TYR A 9 -2.70 -10.04 7.97
CA TYR A 9 -3.37 -11.12 8.68
C TYR A 9 -4.70 -10.69 9.32
N CYS A 10 -5.78 -11.35 8.91
CA CYS A 10 -7.13 -11.13 9.42
C CYS A 10 -7.98 -12.40 9.22
N PRO A 11 -7.99 -13.34 10.19
CA PRO A 11 -8.75 -14.59 10.09
C PRO A 11 -10.25 -14.42 9.82
N ALA A 12 -10.83 -13.28 10.24
CA ALA A 12 -12.24 -12.98 10.02
C ALA A 12 -12.59 -12.70 8.55
N THR A 13 -11.62 -12.27 7.73
CA THR A 13 -11.82 -11.98 6.30
C THR A 13 -11.16 -13.02 5.39
N GLU A 14 -10.22 -13.81 5.93
CA GLU A 14 -9.58 -14.95 5.26
C GLU A 14 -10.44 -16.22 5.32
N VAL A 15 -11.69 -16.10 4.89
CA VAL A 15 -12.67 -17.20 4.87
C VAL A 15 -13.10 -17.54 3.45
N ASP A 16 -13.43 -18.81 3.21
CA ASP A 16 -13.93 -19.24 1.92
C ASP A 16 -15.38 -18.76 1.70
N LEU A 17 -15.58 -18.01 0.61
CA LEU A 17 -16.85 -17.41 0.21
C LEU A 17 -17.64 -18.26 -0.80
N SER A 18 -17.13 -19.43 -1.20
CA SER A 18 -17.74 -20.31 -2.21
C SER A 18 -19.17 -20.77 -1.86
N ASN A 19 -19.44 -21.07 -0.59
CA ASN A 19 -20.68 -21.68 -0.12
C ASN A 19 -21.77 -20.67 0.30
N GLY A 20 -21.92 -19.55 -0.41
CA GLY A 20 -22.92 -18.53 -0.05
C GLY A 20 -22.59 -17.70 1.19
N LYS A 21 -21.41 -17.94 1.80
CA LYS A 21 -20.93 -17.19 2.96
C LYS A 21 -20.68 -15.74 2.57
N LYS A 22 -20.95 -14.86 3.54
CA LYS A 22 -20.78 -13.41 3.38
C LYS A 22 -19.99 -12.89 4.56
N ILE A 23 -19.13 -11.91 4.31
CA ILE A 23 -18.42 -11.20 5.38
C ILE A 23 -19.11 -9.85 5.56
N ALA A 24 -19.56 -9.56 6.77
CA ALA A 24 -20.02 -8.22 7.15
C ALA A 24 -18.84 -7.44 7.73
N VAL A 25 -18.53 -6.29 7.14
CA VAL A 25 -17.50 -5.36 7.60
C VAL A 25 -18.17 -4.11 8.13
N ILE A 26 -17.98 -3.83 9.41
CA ILE A 26 -18.47 -2.60 10.06
C ILE A 26 -17.29 -1.66 10.21
N VAL A 27 -17.41 -0.47 9.62
CA VAL A 27 -16.40 0.59 9.71
C VAL A 27 -16.93 1.67 10.63
N TYR A 28 -16.25 1.91 11.75
CA TYR A 28 -16.60 2.94 12.72
C TYR A 28 -15.70 4.16 12.56
N ASN A 29 -16.30 5.35 12.60
CA ASN A 29 -15.61 6.63 12.55
C ASN A 29 -15.71 7.32 13.90
N SER A 30 -14.58 7.40 14.60
CA SER A 30 -14.47 8.08 15.89
C SER A 30 -14.38 9.61 15.79
N LEU A 31 -14.38 10.17 14.58
CA LEU A 31 -14.26 11.62 14.37
C LEU A 31 -15.64 12.30 14.38
N GLY A 32 -15.67 13.56 14.83
CA GLY A 32 -16.86 14.42 14.85
C GLY A 32 -17.32 14.93 13.46
N TRP A 33 -16.73 14.43 12.38
CA TRP A 33 -17.09 14.79 11.01
C TRP A 33 -17.20 13.56 10.10
N LYS A 34 -17.86 13.72 8.96
CA LYS A 34 -17.99 12.66 7.95
C LYS A 34 -16.59 12.34 7.37
N ARG A 35 -16.27 11.06 7.28
CA ARG A 35 -14.99 10.59 6.72
C ARG A 35 -15.24 9.68 5.52
N THR A 36 -14.54 9.96 4.43
CA THR A 36 -14.43 9.06 3.28
C THR A 36 -12.99 8.57 3.22
N ASP A 37 -12.78 7.26 3.19
CA ASP A 37 -11.44 6.69 3.19
C ASP A 37 -11.41 5.35 2.44
N VAL A 38 -10.24 4.92 1.99
CA VAL A 38 -10.06 3.61 1.36
C VAL A 38 -9.60 2.61 2.42
N ILE A 39 -10.42 1.61 2.69
CA ILE A 39 -10.06 0.54 3.64
C ILE A 39 -9.49 -0.66 2.89
N ARG A 40 -8.50 -1.32 3.49
CA ARG A 40 -7.79 -2.48 2.92
C ARG A 40 -7.88 -3.66 3.89
N ILE A 41 -8.31 -4.83 3.40
CA ILE A 41 -8.42 -6.07 4.19
C ILE A 41 -7.93 -7.26 3.36
N PRO A 42 -7.28 -8.27 3.98
CA PRO A 42 -6.82 -9.44 3.24
C PRO A 42 -7.98 -10.41 2.97
N VAL A 43 -8.02 -10.97 1.78
CA VAL A 43 -8.99 -11.99 1.34
C VAL A 43 -8.24 -13.13 0.65
N ILE A 44 -8.82 -14.33 0.67
CA ILE A 44 -8.23 -15.55 0.10
C ILE A 44 -8.80 -15.93 -1.28
N THR A 45 -9.46 -14.98 -1.94
CA THR A 45 -10.04 -15.18 -3.28
C THR A 45 -9.94 -13.89 -4.09
N ASN A 46 -9.71 -14.05 -5.40
CA ASN A 46 -9.71 -12.93 -6.35
C ASN A 46 -11.11 -12.60 -6.89
N ASN A 47 -12.14 -13.31 -6.46
CA ASN A 47 -13.48 -13.22 -7.02
C ASN A 47 -14.48 -12.70 -5.98
N VAL A 48 -14.29 -11.45 -5.59
CA VAL A 48 -15.10 -10.78 -4.56
C VAL A 48 -15.84 -9.59 -5.13
N ILE A 49 -16.96 -9.26 -4.51
CA ILE A 49 -17.66 -7.99 -4.70
C ILE A 49 -17.95 -7.36 -3.35
N VAL A 50 -17.99 -6.04 -3.31
CA VAL A 50 -18.34 -5.25 -2.12
C VAL A 50 -19.65 -4.53 -2.36
N LYS A 51 -20.58 -4.68 -1.42
CA LYS A 51 -21.86 -3.96 -1.40
C LYS A 51 -21.99 -3.15 -0.13
N ASP A 52 -22.67 -2.02 -0.20
CA ASP A 52 -23.10 -1.28 0.99
C ASP A 52 -24.38 -1.90 1.60
N TYR A 53 -24.86 -1.30 2.69
CA TYR A 53 -26.10 -1.69 3.37
C TYR A 53 -27.36 -1.56 2.50
N THR A 54 -27.33 -0.78 1.41
CA THR A 54 -28.44 -0.66 0.45
C THR A 54 -28.38 -1.72 -0.66
N GLY A 55 -27.32 -2.53 -0.69
CA GLY A 55 -27.07 -3.52 -1.73
C GLY A 55 -26.39 -2.94 -2.98
N LYS A 56 -26.04 -1.66 -2.98
CA LYS A 56 -25.34 -1.00 -4.08
C LYS A 56 -23.87 -1.47 -4.11
N MET A 57 -23.39 -1.76 -5.32
CA MET A 57 -21.99 -2.14 -5.53
C MET A 57 -21.05 -0.95 -5.32
N ILE A 58 -19.97 -1.19 -4.59
CA ILE A 58 -18.93 -0.21 -4.30
C ILE A 58 -17.71 -0.50 -5.16
N SER A 59 -17.09 0.56 -5.70
CA SER A 59 -15.84 0.43 -6.45
C SER A 59 -14.75 -0.14 -5.54
N SER A 60 -14.10 -1.19 -6.02
CA SER A 60 -13.09 -1.92 -5.26
C SER A 60 -11.97 -2.40 -6.17
N GLN A 61 -10.80 -2.63 -5.59
CA GLN A 61 -9.65 -3.15 -6.31
C GLN A 61 -8.96 -4.23 -5.48
N LEU A 62 -8.38 -5.20 -6.17
CA LEU A 62 -7.64 -6.30 -5.56
C LEU A 62 -6.15 -6.16 -5.90
N ILE A 63 -5.30 -6.23 -4.88
CA ILE A 63 -3.85 -6.17 -5.04
C ILE A 63 -3.27 -7.50 -4.54
N PRO A 64 -2.53 -8.25 -5.37
CA PRO A 64 -1.94 -9.51 -4.94
C PRO A 64 -0.92 -9.27 -3.83
N ILE A 65 -0.95 -10.12 -2.80
CA ILE A 65 0.07 -10.13 -1.75
C ILE A 65 1.22 -10.99 -2.29
N VAL A 66 2.30 -10.34 -2.71
CA VAL A 66 3.50 -11.02 -3.21
C VAL A 66 4.26 -11.60 -2.01
N ASN A 67 4.07 -12.89 -1.73
CA ASN A 67 4.85 -13.65 -0.76
C ASN A 67 5.67 -14.72 -1.47
N ASP A 68 6.92 -14.89 -1.05
CA ASP A 68 7.91 -15.82 -1.61
C ASP A 68 7.66 -17.28 -1.19
N SER A 69 6.61 -17.57 -0.43
CA SER A 69 6.34 -18.91 0.12
C SER A 69 4.85 -19.16 0.43
N ALA A 70 4.35 -20.26 -0.15
CA ALA A 70 3.24 -21.12 0.28
C ALA A 70 1.77 -20.77 -0.09
N ALA A 71 1.27 -21.56 -1.04
CA ALA A 71 0.04 -22.37 -1.01
C ALA A 71 -1.35 -21.72 -1.10
N ASN A 72 -1.54 -20.44 -0.77
CA ASN A 72 -2.85 -19.79 -0.94
C ASN A 72 -2.68 -18.38 -1.51
N GLU A 73 -3.29 -18.12 -2.67
CA GLU A 73 -3.33 -16.79 -3.28
C GLU A 73 -4.10 -15.82 -2.37
N LYS A 74 -3.38 -14.89 -1.73
CA LYS A 74 -3.97 -13.84 -0.89
C LYS A 74 -3.97 -12.51 -1.63
N TYR A 75 -5.00 -11.72 -1.38
CA TYR A 75 -5.17 -10.41 -1.98
C TYR A 75 -5.55 -9.37 -0.93
N TRP A 76 -5.03 -8.16 -1.08
CA TRP A 76 -5.58 -6.98 -0.45
C TRP A 76 -6.80 -6.51 -1.22
N LEU A 77 -7.98 -6.68 -0.63
CA LEU A 77 -9.21 -6.03 -1.10
C LEU A 77 -9.26 -4.61 -0.55
N ALA A 78 -9.25 -3.63 -1.46
CA ALA A 78 -9.40 -2.23 -1.13
C ALA A 78 -10.72 -1.67 -1.68
N PHE A 79 -11.45 -0.90 -0.88
CA PHE A 79 -12.68 -0.25 -1.30
C PHE A 79 -12.92 1.06 -0.54
N THR A 80 -13.68 1.96 -1.16
CA THR A 80 -14.00 3.25 -0.55
C THR A 80 -15.13 3.11 0.48
N ALA A 81 -14.86 3.45 1.73
CA ALA A 81 -15.83 3.54 2.80
C ALA A 81 -16.20 5.01 3.08
N VAL A 82 -17.48 5.29 3.26
CA VAL A 82 -18.04 6.60 3.61
C VAL A 82 -18.78 6.43 4.91
N VAL A 83 -18.32 7.10 5.98
CA VAL A 83 -18.80 6.87 7.33
C VAL A 83 -19.25 8.20 7.97
N PRO A 84 -20.44 8.26 8.60
CA PRO A 84 -20.93 9.47 9.25
C PRO A 84 -20.07 9.88 10.47
N PRO A 85 -20.22 11.12 10.97
CA PRO A 85 -19.63 11.55 12.24
C PRO A 85 -20.05 10.63 13.39
N LEU A 86 -19.10 10.24 14.26
CA LEU A 86 -19.34 9.44 15.47
C LEU A 86 -20.28 8.23 15.23
N GLY A 87 -20.14 7.58 14.07
CA GLY A 87 -21.06 6.55 13.63
C GLY A 87 -20.37 5.45 12.84
N PHE A 88 -21.15 4.54 12.28
CA PHE A 88 -20.64 3.41 11.53
C PHE A 88 -21.34 3.24 10.19
N SER A 89 -20.70 2.49 9.29
CA SER A 89 -21.30 2.03 8.04
C SER A 89 -20.94 0.57 7.81
N THR A 90 -21.89 -0.17 7.25
CA THR A 90 -21.78 -1.61 7.06
C THR A 90 -21.62 -1.93 5.58
N TYR A 91 -20.66 -2.80 5.30
CA TYR A 91 -20.37 -3.32 3.98
C TYR A 91 -20.44 -4.85 4.00
N VAL A 92 -20.87 -5.43 2.89
CA VAL A 92 -21.00 -6.88 2.74
C VAL A 92 -20.12 -7.34 1.58
N ILE A 93 -19.25 -8.31 1.86
CA ILE A 93 -18.36 -8.91 0.88
C ILE A 93 -18.88 -10.31 0.56
N THR A 94 -19.03 -10.59 -0.74
CA THR A 94 -19.54 -11.87 -1.24
C THR A 94 -18.76 -12.35 -2.45
N SER A 95 -18.82 -13.65 -2.75
CA SER A 95 -18.26 -14.20 -3.99
C SER A 95 -19.05 -13.70 -5.21
N ALA A 96 -18.37 -13.34 -6.30
CA ALA A 96 -19.04 -12.90 -7.53
C ALA A 96 -19.67 -14.07 -8.32
N ASN A 97 -19.16 -15.29 -8.14
CA ASN A 97 -19.69 -16.50 -8.81
C ASN A 97 -21.18 -16.75 -8.50
N LEU A 98 -21.62 -16.39 -7.29
CA LEU A 98 -22.99 -16.61 -6.82
C LEU A 98 -24.03 -15.69 -7.47
N LEU A 99 -23.58 -14.67 -8.22
CA LEU A 99 -24.46 -13.60 -8.69
C LEU A 99 -24.50 -13.47 -10.23
N HIS A 100 -23.84 -14.37 -10.97
CA HIS A 100 -23.78 -14.34 -12.44
C HIS A 100 -23.48 -12.94 -13.03
N VAL A 101 -22.69 -12.14 -12.32
CA VAL A 101 -22.35 -10.77 -12.74
C VAL A 101 -21.23 -10.86 -13.77
N THR A 102 -21.51 -10.44 -15.00
CA THR A 102 -20.61 -10.52 -16.17
C THR A 102 -19.40 -9.57 -16.10
N TYR A 103 -19.36 -8.70 -15.09
CA TYR A 103 -18.28 -7.73 -14.88
C TYR A 103 -17.69 -7.90 -13.47
N PRO A 104 -16.42 -8.32 -13.33
CA PRO A 104 -15.79 -8.39 -12.01
C PRO A 104 -15.60 -6.96 -11.50
N ALA A 105 -16.43 -6.53 -10.55
CA ALA A 105 -16.37 -5.18 -9.96
C ALA A 105 -15.06 -4.92 -9.18
N SER A 106 -14.29 -5.98 -8.92
CA SER A 106 -12.99 -5.97 -8.25
C SER A 106 -12.05 -6.89 -9.01
N ALA A 107 -11.62 -6.50 -10.21
CA ALA A 107 -10.61 -7.28 -10.94
C ALA A 107 -9.25 -7.17 -10.22
N PRO A 108 -8.49 -8.28 -10.09
CA PRO A 108 -7.12 -8.22 -9.59
C PRO A 108 -6.27 -7.34 -10.50
N ILE A 109 -5.62 -6.34 -9.89
CA ILE A 109 -4.68 -5.48 -10.58
C ILE A 109 -3.47 -6.32 -10.96
N LYS A 110 -3.12 -6.28 -12.24
CA LYS A 110 -1.89 -6.89 -12.73
C LYS A 110 -0.69 -6.02 -12.34
N PRO A 111 0.27 -6.52 -11.58
CA PRO A 111 1.50 -5.79 -11.29
C PRO A 111 2.27 -5.54 -12.59
N ILE A 112 2.82 -4.33 -12.72
CA ILE A 112 3.76 -3.97 -13.78
C ILE A 112 5.13 -3.82 -13.11
N THR A 113 6.02 -4.77 -13.37
CA THR A 113 7.40 -4.71 -12.87
C THR A 113 8.29 -3.98 -13.88
N TYR A 114 8.93 -2.91 -13.42
CA TYR A 114 9.93 -2.18 -14.18
C TYR A 114 11.32 -2.61 -13.73
N THR A 115 12.09 -3.18 -14.66
CA THR A 115 13.51 -3.45 -14.49
C THR A 115 14.32 -2.37 -15.20
N PHE A 116 15.33 -1.85 -14.52
CA PHE A 116 16.11 -0.73 -15.02
C PHE A 116 17.39 -1.25 -15.67
N GLY A 117 17.39 -1.48 -16.99
CA GLY A 117 18.53 -2.04 -17.73
C GLY A 117 19.54 -1.01 -18.24
N GLY A 118 19.11 0.22 -18.55
CA GLY A 118 19.93 1.28 -19.17
C GLY A 118 19.24 1.91 -20.38
N THR A 119 19.43 3.23 -20.54
CA THR A 119 18.82 4.15 -21.53
C THR A 119 17.31 4.08 -21.68
N ARG A 120 16.57 4.26 -20.58
CA ARG A 120 15.14 4.57 -20.66
C ARG A 120 14.93 5.97 -20.11
N ASN A 121 14.84 6.94 -21.02
CA ASN A 121 14.52 8.34 -20.68
C ASN A 121 13.05 8.55 -20.27
N ASP A 122 12.27 7.48 -20.21
CA ASP A 122 10.86 7.55 -19.82
C ASP A 122 10.74 7.78 -18.32
N SER A 123 9.89 8.71 -17.91
CA SER A 123 9.50 8.86 -16.52
C SER A 123 8.29 8.00 -16.19
N ILE A 124 8.29 7.34 -15.03
CA ILE A 124 7.14 6.58 -14.54
C ILE A 124 6.28 7.53 -13.70
N GLN A 125 5.08 7.82 -14.18
CA GLN A 125 4.10 8.61 -13.45
C GLN A 125 3.08 7.71 -12.74
N ILE A 126 2.87 7.99 -11.45
CA ILE A 126 1.84 7.35 -10.62
C ILE A 126 0.96 8.43 -9.95
N GLY A 127 -0.30 8.06 -9.70
CA GLY A 127 -1.28 8.91 -9.03
C GLY A 127 -2.54 9.09 -9.86
N SER A 128 -3.65 8.58 -9.35
CA SER A 128 -4.98 8.67 -9.98
C SER A 128 -5.67 10.02 -9.76
N GLY A 129 -5.16 10.85 -8.84
CA GLY A 129 -5.78 12.10 -8.42
C GLY A 129 -5.02 13.37 -8.80
N ASN A 130 -5.18 14.42 -7.99
CA ASN A 130 -4.52 15.70 -8.19
C ASN A 130 -3.02 15.64 -7.86
N LEU A 131 -2.64 14.77 -6.93
CA LEU A 131 -1.25 14.52 -6.57
C LEU A 131 -0.70 13.41 -7.50
N LYS A 132 0.41 13.70 -8.16
CA LYS A 132 1.13 12.76 -8.99
C LYS A 132 2.59 12.74 -8.58
N LEU A 133 3.18 11.56 -8.56
CA LEU A 133 4.59 11.35 -8.29
C LEU A 133 5.28 10.89 -9.56
N ILE A 134 6.47 11.42 -9.80
CA ILE A 134 7.28 11.11 -10.97
C ILE A 134 8.54 10.38 -10.51
N TYR A 135 8.74 9.20 -11.08
CA TYR A 135 9.90 8.36 -10.85
C TYR A 135 10.76 8.31 -12.12
N SER A 136 12.07 8.32 -11.94
CA SER A 136 13.04 8.16 -13.02
C SER A 136 12.99 6.74 -13.57
N GLY A 137 12.82 6.58 -14.88
CA GLY A 137 12.90 5.27 -15.55
C GLY A 137 14.32 4.74 -15.72
N ASN A 138 15.34 5.45 -15.23
CA ASN A 138 16.73 5.01 -15.27
C ASN A 138 17.16 4.28 -13.98
N ASP A 139 16.68 4.76 -12.83
CA ASP A 139 17.09 4.27 -11.51
C ASP A 139 15.94 4.08 -10.52
N GLY A 140 14.69 4.30 -10.94
CA GLY A 140 13.51 4.08 -10.13
C GLY A 140 13.37 5.03 -8.94
N LYS A 141 14.13 6.12 -8.89
CA LYS A 141 14.06 7.10 -7.79
C LYS A 141 12.94 8.11 -8.01
N LEU A 142 12.35 8.57 -6.91
CA LEU A 142 11.45 9.71 -6.92
C LEU A 142 12.24 10.96 -7.31
N THR A 143 11.76 11.68 -8.32
CA THR A 143 12.41 12.89 -8.82
C THR A 143 11.56 14.12 -8.59
N GLN A 144 10.24 14.01 -8.71
CA GLN A 144 9.33 15.16 -8.65
C GLN A 144 7.97 14.77 -8.07
N TYR A 145 7.30 15.75 -7.48
CA TYR A 145 5.85 15.67 -7.23
C TYR A 145 5.13 16.84 -7.89
N ILE A 146 3.93 16.54 -8.37
CA ILE A 146 3.04 17.50 -9.03
C ILE A 146 1.70 17.48 -8.31
N ASN A 147 1.21 18.64 -7.92
CA ASN A 147 -0.16 18.83 -7.46
C ASN A 147 -0.90 19.74 -8.43
N SER A 148 -1.78 19.15 -9.24
CA SER A 148 -2.56 19.89 -10.25
C SER A 148 -3.55 20.89 -9.64
N LYS A 149 -4.05 20.63 -8.43
CA LYS A 149 -5.04 21.50 -7.76
C LYS A 149 -4.41 22.80 -7.25
N SER A 150 -3.19 22.73 -6.76
CA SER A 150 -2.44 23.90 -6.26
C SER A 150 -1.43 24.43 -7.28
N SER A 151 -1.38 23.86 -8.49
CA SER A 151 -0.40 24.17 -9.53
C SER A 151 1.06 24.10 -9.06
N VAL A 152 1.35 23.17 -8.13
CA VAL A 152 2.69 22.98 -7.57
C VAL A 152 3.41 21.90 -8.37
N ASN A 153 4.64 22.18 -8.80
CA ASN A 153 5.53 21.23 -9.45
C ASN A 153 6.96 21.46 -8.92
N VAL A 154 7.49 20.52 -8.16
CA VAL A 154 8.74 20.70 -7.43
C VAL A 154 9.56 19.41 -7.43
N PRO A 155 10.89 19.50 -7.63
CA PRO A 155 11.76 18.35 -7.48
C PRO A 155 11.79 17.89 -6.02
N VAL A 156 11.68 16.58 -5.82
CA VAL A 156 11.77 15.94 -4.51
C VAL A 156 12.52 14.64 -4.69
N GLU A 157 13.58 14.49 -3.89
CA GLU A 157 14.35 13.26 -3.79
C GLU A 157 14.13 12.62 -2.43
N GLN A 158 14.16 11.29 -2.41
CA GLN A 158 14.10 10.51 -1.19
C GLN A 158 15.34 9.63 -1.11
N ALA A 159 16.03 9.69 0.02
CA ALA A 159 17.20 8.86 0.29
C ALA A 159 17.12 8.26 1.69
N TYR A 160 17.78 7.13 1.85
CA TYR A 160 17.87 6.40 3.10
C TYR A 160 19.30 6.45 3.64
N SER A 161 19.44 6.66 4.95
CA SER A 161 20.73 6.72 5.63
C SER A 161 20.54 6.25 7.07
N TYR A 162 21.59 5.72 7.67
CA TYR A 162 21.59 5.35 9.08
C TYR A 162 22.83 5.92 9.78
N TYR A 163 22.71 6.07 11.10
CA TYR A 163 23.81 6.50 11.96
C TYR A 163 24.31 5.32 12.77
N ALA A 164 25.63 5.11 12.81
CA ALA A 164 26.19 4.17 13.76
C ALA A 164 26.19 4.81 15.16
N GLY A 165 25.71 4.06 16.16
CA GLY A 165 25.78 4.47 17.55
C GLY A 165 27.24 4.57 18.02
N HIS A 166 27.53 5.54 18.87
CA HIS A 166 28.84 5.71 19.47
C HIS A 166 28.98 4.84 20.73
N ASP A 167 30.07 4.10 20.85
CA ASP A 167 30.27 3.10 21.93
C ASP A 167 30.78 3.68 23.26
N GLY A 168 30.71 5.00 23.47
CA GLY A 168 31.16 5.63 24.71
C GLY A 168 32.69 5.61 24.94
N ASN A 169 33.47 6.12 23.99
CA ASN A 169 34.92 6.35 24.12
C ASN A 169 35.29 7.84 23.82
N ASN A 170 36.60 8.16 23.76
CA ASN A 170 37.16 9.49 23.49
C ASN A 170 36.77 10.58 24.51
N GLY A 171 37.04 10.33 25.79
CA GLY A 171 36.88 11.34 26.86
C GLY A 171 35.47 11.45 27.44
N SER A 172 34.51 10.67 26.94
CA SER A 172 33.19 10.52 27.56
C SER A 172 32.68 9.09 27.43
N ILE A 173 32.35 8.47 28.57
CA ILE A 173 31.75 7.13 28.68
C ILE A 173 30.32 7.06 28.14
N GLN A 174 29.75 8.18 27.69
CA GLN A 174 28.37 8.24 27.24
C GLN A 174 28.17 7.51 25.91
N ALA A 175 27.66 6.28 25.93
CA ALA A 175 27.32 5.55 24.70
C ALA A 175 25.94 5.97 24.14
N SER A 176 25.68 5.64 22.87
CA SER A 176 24.33 5.67 22.31
C SER A 176 23.50 4.50 22.86
N GLY A 177 22.20 4.68 23.02
CA GLY A 177 21.31 3.64 23.53
C GLY A 177 19.84 4.01 23.38
N ALA A 178 18.96 3.38 24.16
CA ALA A 178 17.51 3.60 24.10
C ALA A 178 17.08 5.04 24.40
N TYR A 179 17.85 5.76 25.21
CA TYR A 179 17.53 7.12 25.67
C TYR A 179 18.38 8.20 24.99
N ILE A 180 19.61 7.86 24.64
CA ILE A 180 20.61 8.83 24.20
C ILE A 180 20.99 8.48 22.77
N PHE A 181 20.71 9.41 21.86
CA PHE A 181 21.17 9.34 20.48
C PHE A 181 22.52 10.05 20.36
N ARG A 182 23.62 9.28 20.35
CA ARG A 182 24.99 9.79 20.12
C ARG A 182 25.55 9.12 18.86
N PRO A 183 25.44 9.76 17.68
CA PRO A 183 25.96 9.18 16.44
C PRO A 183 27.50 9.28 16.38
N ASN A 184 28.15 8.25 15.83
CA ASN A 184 29.59 8.23 15.55
C ASN A 184 29.88 8.56 14.07
N ALA A 185 29.09 8.01 13.16
CA ALA A 185 29.24 8.23 11.72
C ALA A 185 27.89 8.13 11.00
N THR A 186 27.81 8.72 9.80
CA THR A 186 26.63 8.67 8.92
C THR A 186 26.91 7.78 7.72
N PHE A 187 26.06 6.79 7.49
CA PHE A 187 26.20 5.86 6.37
C PHE A 187 25.01 6.01 5.43
N LYS A 188 25.30 6.36 4.17
CA LYS A 188 24.29 6.39 3.12
C LYS A 188 23.96 4.96 2.69
N ILE A 189 22.68 4.66 2.60
CA ILE A 189 22.21 3.37 2.08
C ILE A 189 22.16 3.51 0.57
N GLN A 190 23.12 2.88 -0.10
CA GLN A 190 23.05 2.71 -1.55
C GLN A 190 22.36 1.39 -1.85
N PRO A 191 21.44 1.36 -2.82
CA PRO A 191 20.93 0.12 -3.37
C PRO A 191 22.05 -0.86 -3.72
N GLU A 192 21.92 -2.13 -3.35
CA GLU A 192 22.76 -3.21 -3.87
C GLU A 192 22.37 -3.47 -5.34
N GLY A 193 22.77 -2.56 -6.24
CA GLY A 193 22.43 -2.61 -7.66
C GLY A 193 21.13 -1.86 -8.02
N LYS A 194 20.59 -2.17 -9.21
CA LYS A 194 19.37 -1.52 -9.72
C LYS A 194 18.14 -2.27 -9.22
N ILE A 195 17.34 -1.61 -8.40
CA ILE A 195 16.18 -2.20 -7.72
C ILE A 195 14.98 -2.28 -8.67
N PRO A 196 14.33 -3.43 -8.84
CA PRO A 196 13.09 -3.51 -9.60
C PRO A 196 11.97 -2.74 -8.89
N LEU A 197 11.20 -2.00 -9.67
CA LEU A 197 10.07 -1.22 -9.19
C LEU A 197 8.77 -1.89 -9.63
N THR A 198 7.92 -2.28 -8.68
CA THR A 198 6.62 -2.89 -9.01
C THR A 198 5.52 -1.86 -8.86
N VAL A 199 4.77 -1.61 -9.92
CA VAL A 199 3.67 -0.63 -9.95
C VAL A 199 2.34 -1.35 -10.10
N PHE A 200 1.38 -0.98 -9.27
CA PHE A 200 0.00 -1.43 -9.32
C PHE A 200 -0.85 -0.23 -9.69
N LYS A 201 -1.44 -0.23 -10.90
CA LYS A 201 -2.34 0.85 -11.32
C LYS A 201 -3.79 0.41 -11.15
N GLY A 202 -4.55 1.16 -10.36
CA GLY A 202 -5.86 0.75 -9.89
C GLY A 202 -6.92 1.84 -10.04
N PRO A 203 -8.22 1.47 -10.01
CA PRO A 203 -9.31 2.43 -10.11
C PRO A 203 -9.46 3.33 -8.86
N LEU A 204 -9.01 2.89 -7.68
CA LEU A 204 -9.03 3.68 -6.44
C LEU A 204 -7.72 4.42 -6.22
N PHE A 205 -6.61 3.70 -6.36
CA PHE A 205 -5.28 4.26 -6.18
C PHE A 205 -4.23 3.47 -6.96
N ASP A 206 -3.13 4.16 -7.25
CA ASP A 206 -1.90 3.55 -7.75
C ASP A 206 -0.99 3.26 -6.56
N GLU A 207 -0.24 2.17 -6.61
CA GLU A 207 0.74 1.83 -5.57
C GLU A 207 2.08 1.43 -6.21
N ILE A 208 3.17 1.75 -5.53
CA ILE A 208 4.53 1.45 -5.96
C ILE A 208 5.28 0.75 -4.84
N HIS A 209 5.91 -0.37 -5.15
CA HIS A 209 6.74 -1.14 -4.22
C HIS A 209 8.20 -1.02 -4.63
N GLN A 210 9.04 -0.69 -3.65
CA GLN A 210 10.48 -0.49 -3.81
C GLN A 210 11.22 -1.32 -2.77
N ASN A 211 12.15 -2.15 -3.22
CA ASN A 211 13.05 -2.92 -2.35
C ASN A 211 14.41 -2.22 -2.25
N ILE A 212 14.59 -1.34 -1.26
CA ILE A 212 15.73 -0.41 -1.18
C ILE A 212 17.02 -1.12 -0.75
N SER A 213 16.91 -2.08 0.17
CA SER A 213 18.01 -2.94 0.61
C SER A 213 17.42 -4.25 1.15
N SER A 214 18.26 -5.22 1.50
CA SER A 214 17.82 -6.50 2.08
C SER A 214 16.91 -6.38 3.31
N TRP A 215 16.89 -5.22 3.97
CA TRP A 215 16.11 -4.94 5.17
C TRP A 215 15.25 -3.66 5.09
N ILE A 216 15.20 -2.97 3.94
CA ILE A 216 14.36 -1.78 3.74
C ILE A 216 13.44 -1.98 2.55
N TYR A 217 12.15 -1.99 2.83
CA TYR A 217 11.08 -2.08 1.84
C TYR A 217 10.14 -0.87 2.00
N GLN A 218 9.76 -0.25 0.89
CA GLN A 218 8.84 0.88 0.87
C GLN A 218 7.68 0.64 -0.09
N TRP A 219 6.49 0.96 0.39
CA TRP A 219 5.22 0.87 -0.34
C TRP A 219 4.62 2.26 -0.32
N ARG A 220 4.29 2.84 -1.48
CA ARG A 220 3.72 4.19 -1.56
C ARG A 220 2.49 4.23 -2.47
N ILE A 221 1.50 4.98 -2.03
CA ILE A 221 0.22 5.24 -2.72
C ILE A 221 0.21 6.71 -3.19
#